data_AF-A0A5J4U4L6-F1
#
_entry.id   AF-A0A5J4U4L6-F1
#
_cell.length_a   1.000
_cell.length_b   1.000
_cell.length_c   1.000
_cell.angle_alpha   90.00
_cell.angle_beta   90.00
_cell.angle_gamma   90.00
#
_symmetry.space_group_name_H-M   'P 1'
#
loop_
_entity.id
_entity.type
_entity.pdbx_description
1 polymer ?
#
loop_
_entity_poly.entity_id
_entity_poly.type
_entity_poly.pdbx_seq_one_letter_code
_entity_poly.pdbx_strand_id
1 'polypeptide(L)'
;MDTWNVNGKGQFEAQSYVYETVKNQTNLIEAGVQGLNRTNYLNSEIKLVDELAIYKADRAAYFIKDGPFINYSFGAKLAQLGANSDTQQTVYKLFSTISKKLLPPNTKYMPIHVEQQEFSAMCLFKDIYEKSSAVQVAVSGQLNTLDCEFQGTYILDNYANESASNEASNEAASDSFIDEVIIKHEKQIGSSPQPQYTITNVFNQFIINEVFKLYTPAYNTFYIIDDGTCRVCVFNLYFESKGMSGFRTEEVGRIPDAVVPADGKSLGFPAAIYRTRGGRQNDFSVNYFIVNAQSKMIYFQLSEPQELISTDSPDVYKYCASGMYYL
;
A
#
# COMPACT_ATOMS: atom_id res chain seq x y z
N MET A 1 -3.94 -1.70 -16.41
CA MET A 1 -2.46 -1.65 -16.50
C MET A 1 -1.95 -1.24 -15.13
N ASP A 2 -1.18 -2.08 -14.45
CA ASP A 2 -0.63 -1.84 -13.11
C ASP A 2 0.23 -0.56 -13.14
N THR A 3 -0.26 0.53 -12.54
CA THR A 3 0.37 1.86 -12.59
C THR A 3 1.70 1.94 -11.82
N TRP A 4 2.05 0.87 -11.09
CA TRP A 4 3.27 0.77 -10.28
C TRP A 4 4.57 0.87 -11.10
N ASN A 5 4.57 0.42 -12.36
CA ASN A 5 5.75 0.45 -13.22
C ASN A 5 5.89 1.72 -14.08
N VAL A 6 5.00 2.70 -13.93
CA VAL A 6 5.01 3.90 -14.80
C VAL A 6 6.11 4.90 -14.37
N ASN A 7 6.59 4.83 -13.13
CA ASN A 7 7.57 5.80 -12.59
C ASN A 7 9.03 5.30 -12.56
N GLY A 8 9.31 4.08 -13.03
CA GLY A 8 10.67 3.55 -13.16
C GLY A 8 11.12 3.52 -14.61
N LYS A 9 11.74 4.60 -15.13
CA LYS A 9 12.47 4.56 -16.41
C LYS A 9 13.92 4.07 -16.25
N GLY A 10 14.16 3.15 -15.32
CA GLY A 10 15.45 2.47 -15.20
C GLY A 10 15.55 1.35 -16.23
N GLN A 11 16.74 1.15 -16.80
CA GLN A 11 17.11 -0.02 -17.61
C GLN A 11 17.17 -1.33 -16.78
N PHE A 12 16.55 -1.37 -15.61
CA PHE A 12 16.58 -2.54 -14.75
C PHE A 12 15.46 -3.47 -15.21
N GLU A 13 15.84 -4.60 -15.81
CA GLU A 13 14.96 -5.76 -15.89
C GLU A 13 14.51 -6.05 -14.46
N ALA A 14 13.25 -5.78 -14.13
CA ALA A 14 12.69 -6.25 -12.87
C ALA A 14 12.62 -7.77 -12.95
N GLN A 15 13.70 -8.46 -12.57
CA GLN A 15 13.78 -9.91 -12.41
C GLN A 15 12.99 -10.38 -11.17
N SER A 16 11.90 -9.72 -10.82
CA SER A 16 11.05 -10.16 -9.72
C SER A 16 10.13 -11.24 -10.25
N TYR A 17 10.31 -12.48 -9.77
CA TYR A 17 9.46 -13.64 -10.10
C TYR A 17 7.95 -13.35 -9.91
N VAL A 18 7.66 -12.43 -8.99
CA VAL A 18 6.34 -11.88 -8.69
C VAL A 18 5.72 -11.19 -9.91
N TYR A 19 6.49 -10.34 -10.59
CA TYR A 19 6.03 -9.60 -11.75
C TYR A 19 5.62 -10.55 -12.88
N GLU A 20 6.43 -11.56 -13.17
CA GLU A 20 6.13 -12.56 -14.21
C GLU A 20 4.90 -13.41 -13.84
N THR A 21 4.74 -13.77 -12.57
CA THR A 21 3.56 -14.53 -12.10
C THR A 21 2.27 -13.70 -12.21
N VAL A 22 2.26 -12.45 -11.75
CA VAL A 22 1.11 -11.53 -11.84
C VAL A 22 0.76 -11.23 -13.30
N LYS A 23 1.77 -11.02 -14.15
CA LYS A 23 1.58 -10.77 -15.58
C LYS A 23 0.95 -11.97 -16.29
N ASN A 24 1.42 -13.18 -16.02
CA ASN A 24 0.84 -14.39 -16.59
C ASN A 24 -0.61 -14.62 -16.14
N GLN A 25 -0.92 -14.38 -14.86
CA GLN A 25 -2.31 -14.44 -14.37
C GLN A 25 -3.20 -13.40 -15.06
N THR A 26 -2.72 -12.17 -15.19
CA THR A 26 -3.44 -11.10 -15.90
C THR A 26 -3.75 -11.50 -17.34
N ASN A 27 -2.77 -12.03 -18.06
CA ASN A 27 -2.95 -12.51 -19.43
C ASN A 27 -4.00 -13.63 -19.54
N LEU A 28 -4.07 -14.55 -18.56
CA LEU A 28 -5.06 -15.62 -18.53
C LEU A 28 -6.49 -15.10 -18.28
N ILE A 29 -6.64 -14.08 -17.43
CA ILE A 29 -7.91 -13.39 -17.18
C ILE A 29 -8.37 -12.68 -18.46
N GLU A 30 -7.47 -11.93 -19.11
CA GLU A 30 -7.75 -11.22 -20.37
C GLU A 30 -8.12 -12.19 -21.51
N ALA A 31 -7.55 -13.40 -21.51
CA ALA A 31 -7.89 -14.46 -22.46
C ALA A 31 -9.26 -15.13 -22.20
N GLY A 32 -10.01 -14.70 -21.18
CA GLY A 32 -11.38 -15.15 -20.93
C GLY A 32 -11.49 -16.56 -20.31
N VAL A 33 -10.41 -17.10 -19.75
CA VAL A 33 -10.41 -18.40 -19.07
C VAL A 33 -11.22 -18.29 -17.78
N GLN A 34 -12.42 -18.89 -17.74
CA GLN A 34 -13.28 -18.92 -16.55
C GLN A 34 -13.25 -20.30 -15.87
N GLY A 35 -12.80 -20.33 -14.61
CA GLY A 35 -13.03 -21.44 -13.69
C GLY A 35 -14.04 -21.03 -12.61
N LEU A 36 -14.94 -21.96 -12.24
CA LEU A 36 -15.98 -21.78 -11.21
C LEU A 36 -15.42 -21.53 -9.79
N ASN A 37 -14.14 -21.79 -9.56
CA ASN A 37 -13.43 -21.46 -8.32
C ASN A 37 -12.16 -20.68 -8.67
N ARG A 38 -12.28 -19.35 -8.81
CA ARG A 38 -11.14 -18.44 -8.96
C ARG A 38 -10.44 -18.33 -7.62
N THR A 39 -9.59 -19.29 -7.35
CA THR A 39 -8.78 -19.30 -6.12
C THR A 39 -7.62 -18.33 -6.34
N ASN A 40 -7.36 -17.46 -5.37
CA ASN A 40 -6.32 -16.47 -5.45
C ASN A 40 -4.99 -17.10 -5.02
N TYR A 41 -4.11 -17.38 -5.98
CA TYR A 41 -2.92 -18.19 -5.76
C TYR A 41 -1.69 -17.32 -5.60
N LEU A 42 -1.27 -17.16 -4.35
CA LEU A 42 0.12 -16.86 -4.02
C LEU A 42 0.46 -17.68 -2.80
N ASN A 43 1.48 -18.55 -2.92
CA ASN A 43 2.09 -19.34 -1.86
C ASN A 43 1.10 -20.17 -0.99
N SER A 44 1.52 -21.34 -0.52
CA SER A 44 0.71 -22.12 0.44
C SER A 44 0.37 -21.32 1.71
N GLU A 45 1.13 -20.27 2.05
CA GLU A 45 0.87 -19.35 3.16
C GLU A 45 -0.02 -18.13 2.85
N ILE A 46 -0.35 -17.86 1.57
CA ILE A 46 -1.02 -16.62 1.13
C ILE A 46 -2.22 -16.86 0.21
N LYS A 47 -2.85 -18.03 0.33
CA LYS A 47 -4.10 -18.33 -0.33
C LYS A 47 -5.22 -17.41 0.19
N LEU A 48 -5.58 -16.38 -0.57
CA LEU A 48 -6.75 -15.56 -0.27
C LEU A 48 -7.99 -16.35 -0.69
N VAL A 49 -8.70 -16.91 0.27
CA VAL A 49 -9.92 -17.69 0.03
C VAL A 49 -11.12 -16.76 -0.07
N ASP A 50 -11.66 -16.58 -1.28
CA ASP A 50 -12.85 -15.75 -1.52
C ASP A 50 -14.16 -16.54 -1.41
N GLU A 51 -14.39 -17.16 -0.25
CA GLU A 51 -15.63 -17.88 0.07
C GLU A 51 -16.89 -16.99 -0.01
N LEU A 52 -16.73 -15.68 0.02
CA LEU A 52 -17.81 -14.71 0.11
C LEU A 52 -18.03 -13.89 -1.18
N ALA A 53 -17.29 -14.18 -2.26
CA ALA A 53 -17.34 -13.43 -3.52
C ALA A 53 -17.17 -11.91 -3.32
N ILE A 54 -16.24 -11.52 -2.45
CA ILE A 54 -15.94 -10.13 -2.09
C ILE A 54 -14.98 -9.52 -3.11
N TYR A 55 -14.11 -10.31 -3.75
CA TYR A 55 -13.16 -9.77 -4.72
C TYR A 55 -13.80 -9.50 -6.07
N LYS A 56 -13.31 -8.45 -6.73
CA LYS A 56 -13.64 -8.23 -8.14
C LYS A 56 -12.95 -9.29 -9.00
N ALA A 57 -13.71 -9.86 -9.92
CA ALA A 57 -13.25 -10.93 -10.79
C ALA A 57 -12.39 -10.44 -11.97
N ASP A 58 -12.27 -9.13 -12.18
CA ASP A 58 -11.61 -8.51 -13.35
C ASP A 58 -10.12 -8.21 -13.14
N ARG A 59 -9.57 -8.47 -11.95
CA ARG A 59 -8.14 -8.27 -11.64
C ARG A 59 -7.55 -9.45 -10.88
N ALA A 60 -6.27 -9.74 -11.11
CA ALA A 60 -5.49 -10.64 -10.27
C ALA A 60 -5.40 -10.06 -8.85
N ALA A 61 -5.87 -10.80 -7.85
CA ALA A 61 -5.91 -10.34 -6.47
C ALA A 61 -4.80 -11.02 -5.66
N TYR A 62 -3.99 -10.25 -4.96
CA TYR A 62 -2.68 -10.76 -4.58
C TYR A 62 -2.11 -10.05 -3.34
N PHE A 63 -1.31 -10.79 -2.56
CA PHE A 63 -0.60 -10.32 -1.36
C PHE A 63 0.71 -11.10 -1.25
N ILE A 64 1.86 -10.47 -1.40
CA ILE A 64 3.13 -11.16 -1.66
C ILE A 64 4.17 -10.67 -0.69
N LYS A 65 4.89 -11.60 -0.07
CA LYS A 65 6.16 -11.33 0.61
C LYS A 65 7.31 -11.65 -0.33
N ASP A 66 8.10 -10.65 -0.66
CA ASP A 66 9.37 -10.77 -1.39
C ASP A 66 10.46 -10.08 -0.56
N GLY A 67 11.35 -10.86 0.07
CA GLY A 67 12.28 -10.33 1.08
C GLY A 67 11.56 -9.51 2.17
N PRO A 68 11.93 -8.24 2.39
CA PRO A 68 11.28 -7.35 3.36
C PRO A 68 9.99 -6.71 2.84
N PHE A 69 9.71 -6.84 1.54
CA PHE A 69 8.60 -6.18 0.87
C PHE A 69 7.32 -7.00 1.00
N ILE A 70 6.25 -6.30 1.32
CA ILE A 70 4.89 -6.78 1.16
C ILE A 70 4.24 -5.98 0.04
N ASN A 71 3.86 -6.66 -1.03
CA ASN A 71 3.17 -6.08 -2.18
C ASN A 71 1.75 -6.65 -2.25
N TYR A 72 0.74 -5.82 -2.41
CA TYR A 72 -0.63 -6.28 -2.56
C TYR A 72 -1.37 -5.50 -3.63
N SER A 73 -2.30 -6.16 -4.32
CA SER A 73 -3.25 -5.54 -5.24
C SER A 73 -4.49 -6.41 -5.33
N PHE A 74 -5.67 -5.85 -5.12
CA PHE A 74 -6.95 -6.55 -5.31
C PHE A 74 -8.11 -5.56 -5.30
N GLY A 75 -9.17 -5.87 -6.04
CA GLY A 75 -10.45 -5.16 -5.92
C GLY A 75 -11.34 -5.86 -4.90
N ALA A 76 -11.97 -5.14 -3.99
CA ALA A 76 -12.89 -5.71 -3.00
C ALA A 76 -14.08 -4.79 -2.70
N LYS A 77 -15.20 -5.38 -2.30
CA LYS A 77 -16.37 -4.65 -1.80
C LYS A 77 -16.25 -4.36 -0.30
N LEU A 78 -16.37 -3.09 0.08
CA LEU A 78 -16.55 -2.69 1.48
C LEU A 78 -17.92 -3.19 1.96
N ALA A 79 -18.05 -3.55 3.24
CA ALA A 79 -19.37 -3.83 3.80
C ALA A 79 -19.76 -2.77 4.84
N GLN A 80 -21.03 -2.40 4.82
CA GLN A 80 -21.61 -1.52 5.83
C GLN A 80 -21.98 -2.36 7.05
N LEU A 81 -21.27 -2.20 8.17
CA LEU A 81 -21.81 -2.59 9.47
C LEU A 81 -22.83 -1.53 9.90
N GLY A 82 -23.91 -1.96 10.56
CA GLY A 82 -25.12 -1.18 10.81
C GLY A 82 -24.92 0.25 11.37
N ALA A 83 -25.96 1.07 11.22
CA ALA A 83 -26.01 2.53 11.25
C ALA A 83 -25.48 3.30 12.49
N ASN A 84 -24.84 2.65 13.47
CA ASN A 84 -24.52 3.25 14.77
C ASN A 84 -23.03 3.23 15.14
N SER A 85 -22.17 3.82 14.30
CA SER A 85 -21.00 4.59 14.75
C SER A 85 -20.46 5.40 13.57
N ASP A 86 -19.97 6.61 13.83
CA ASP A 86 -19.63 7.63 12.83
C ASP A 86 -18.67 7.13 11.73
N THR A 87 -19.27 6.60 10.64
CA THR A 87 -18.73 6.32 9.30
C THR A 87 -17.34 5.65 9.21
N GLN A 88 -17.15 4.55 9.95
CA GLN A 88 -16.11 3.55 9.64
C GLN A 88 -16.71 2.45 8.74
N GLN A 89 -16.11 2.20 7.58
CA GLN A 89 -16.46 1.04 6.76
C GLN A 89 -15.46 -0.08 7.04
N THR A 90 -15.96 -1.27 7.37
CA THR A 90 -15.09 -2.41 7.63
C THR A 90 -14.97 -3.24 6.38
N VAL A 91 -13.75 -3.54 5.96
CA VAL A 91 -13.53 -4.54 4.93
C VAL A 91 -13.63 -5.92 5.59
N TYR A 92 -14.66 -6.67 5.22
CA TYR A 92 -15.03 -7.91 5.90
C TYR A 92 -14.05 -9.06 5.65
N LYS A 93 -14.03 -9.99 6.64
CA LYS A 93 -13.63 -11.42 6.73
C LYS A 93 -12.43 -11.94 5.92
N LEU A 94 -12.24 -11.51 4.71
CA LEU A 94 -11.19 -11.94 3.80
C LEU A 94 -9.81 -11.40 4.20
N PHE A 95 -9.74 -10.15 4.68
CA PHE A 95 -8.53 -9.66 5.33
C PHE A 95 -8.23 -10.38 6.66
N SER A 96 -9.27 -10.95 7.29
CA SER A 96 -9.07 -11.77 8.49
C SER A 96 -8.45 -13.13 8.17
N THR A 97 -8.42 -13.56 6.90
CA THR A 97 -7.70 -14.77 6.48
C THR A 97 -6.23 -14.51 6.18
N ILE A 98 -5.80 -13.24 6.08
CA ILE A 98 -4.39 -12.89 5.89
C ILE A 98 -3.56 -13.53 7.01
N SER A 99 -2.45 -14.14 6.60
CA SER A 99 -1.49 -14.72 7.53
C SER A 99 -0.92 -13.65 8.44
N LYS A 100 -0.78 -13.94 9.75
CA LYS A 100 -0.16 -12.98 10.68
C LYS A 100 1.26 -12.62 10.28
N LYS A 101 1.97 -13.51 9.58
CA LYS A 101 3.32 -13.27 9.05
C LYS A 101 3.37 -12.13 8.02
N LEU A 102 2.23 -11.80 7.44
CA LEU A 102 2.08 -10.78 6.43
C LEU A 102 1.55 -9.46 7.00
N LEU A 103 1.00 -9.44 8.22
CA LEU A 103 0.50 -8.21 8.83
C LEU A 103 1.66 -7.38 9.38
N PRO A 104 1.63 -6.04 9.25
CA PRO A 104 2.72 -5.21 9.72
C PRO A 104 2.66 -5.08 11.25
N PRO A 105 3.79 -5.24 11.96
CA PRO A 105 3.84 -5.07 13.42
C PRO A 105 3.38 -3.68 13.89
N ASN A 106 3.69 -2.64 13.09
CA ASN A 106 3.20 -1.29 13.32
C ASN A 106 2.09 -0.96 12.32
N THR A 107 1.20 -0.04 12.71
CA THR A 107 0.11 0.39 11.82
C THR A 107 0.66 1.00 10.53
N LYS A 108 0.11 0.59 9.38
CA LYS A 108 0.39 1.19 8.06
C LYS A 108 -0.87 1.82 7.49
N TYR A 109 -0.74 3.05 7.01
CA TYR A 109 -1.83 3.81 6.37
C TYR A 109 -1.65 3.80 4.86
N MET A 110 -2.65 3.35 4.12
CA MET A 110 -2.56 3.15 2.68
C MET A 110 -3.68 3.90 1.97
N PRO A 111 -3.39 4.75 0.97
CA PRO A 111 -4.45 5.27 0.12
C PRO A 111 -5.10 4.10 -0.63
N ILE A 112 -6.42 4.15 -0.82
CA ILE A 112 -7.15 3.18 -1.66
C ILE A 112 -7.94 3.94 -2.72
N HIS A 113 -8.13 3.30 -3.86
CA HIS A 113 -8.92 3.88 -4.93
C HIS A 113 -10.37 3.44 -4.80
N VAL A 114 -11.27 4.41 -4.67
CA VAL A 114 -12.72 4.17 -4.71
C VAL A 114 -13.21 4.52 -6.11
N GLU A 115 -14.23 3.82 -6.61
CA GLU A 115 -14.78 4.10 -7.95
C GLU A 115 -15.38 5.51 -8.05
N GLN A 116 -15.94 6.00 -6.95
CA GLN A 116 -16.51 7.34 -6.83
C GLN A 116 -15.39 8.36 -6.57
N GLN A 117 -14.85 8.94 -7.63
CA GLN A 117 -13.68 9.81 -7.62
C GLN A 117 -13.86 11.11 -6.81
N GLU A 118 -15.09 11.46 -6.45
CA GLU A 118 -15.39 12.54 -5.52
C GLU A 118 -14.90 12.25 -4.09
N PHE A 119 -14.73 10.97 -3.73
CA PHE A 119 -14.31 10.56 -2.39
C PHE A 119 -12.84 10.13 -2.36
N SER A 120 -12.20 10.41 -1.22
CA SER A 120 -10.91 9.87 -0.85
C SER A 120 -11.09 8.76 0.19
N ALA A 121 -10.26 7.73 0.15
CA ALA A 121 -10.29 6.68 1.15
C ALA A 121 -8.89 6.19 1.52
N MET A 122 -8.75 5.74 2.76
CA MET A 122 -7.53 5.12 3.26
C MET A 122 -7.83 3.83 4.03
N CYS A 123 -6.93 2.88 3.90
CA CYS A 123 -6.93 1.59 4.56
C CYS A 123 -5.84 1.57 5.63
N LEU A 124 -6.18 1.10 6.82
CA LEU A 124 -5.27 0.91 7.93
C LEU A 124 -4.99 -0.59 8.08
N PHE A 125 -3.73 -0.99 7.98
CA PHE A 125 -3.28 -2.33 8.35
C PHE A 125 -2.66 -2.28 9.74
N LYS A 126 -3.11 -3.13 10.66
CA LYS A 126 -2.59 -3.19 12.04
C LYS A 126 -2.38 -4.63 12.48
N ASP A 127 -1.28 -4.89 13.18
CA ASP A 127 -1.13 -6.10 13.96
C ASP A 127 -2.03 -6.02 15.19
N ILE A 128 -3.03 -6.90 15.23
CA ILE A 128 -3.88 -7.06 16.40
C ILE A 128 -4.15 -8.54 16.64
N TYR A 129 -4.42 -8.87 17.90
CA TYR A 129 -4.77 -10.23 18.32
C TYR A 129 -5.98 -10.78 17.56
N GLU A 130 -6.95 -9.92 17.23
CA GLU A 130 -8.20 -10.28 16.57
C GLU A 130 -8.16 -9.97 15.06
N LYS A 131 -7.94 -10.97 14.21
CA LYS A 131 -7.79 -10.78 12.75
C LYS A 131 -8.97 -10.07 12.07
N SER A 132 -10.17 -10.14 12.65
CA SER A 132 -11.40 -9.52 12.15
C SER A 132 -11.31 -7.98 12.04
N SER A 133 -10.43 -7.36 12.83
CA SER A 133 -10.25 -5.91 12.87
C SER A 133 -8.89 -5.48 12.32
N ALA A 134 -8.09 -6.40 11.75
CA ALA A 134 -6.71 -6.11 11.32
C ALA A 134 -6.65 -5.08 10.19
N VAL A 135 -7.78 -4.89 9.50
CA VAL A 135 -7.93 -3.93 8.42
C VAL A 135 -9.16 -3.06 8.65
N GLN A 136 -9.00 -1.75 8.52
CA GLN A 136 -10.08 -0.76 8.63
C GLN A 136 -10.01 0.23 7.48
N VAL A 137 -11.15 0.65 6.95
CA VAL A 137 -11.21 1.65 5.90
C VAL A 137 -11.96 2.88 6.38
N ALA A 138 -11.31 4.03 6.20
CA ALA A 138 -11.92 5.33 6.38
C ALA A 138 -12.14 5.96 4.99
N VAL A 139 -13.35 6.44 4.76
CA VAL A 139 -13.74 7.12 3.50
C VAL A 139 -14.12 8.55 3.81
N SER A 140 -13.95 9.46 2.87
CA SER A 140 -14.29 10.88 3.00
C SER A 140 -15.76 11.21 2.73
N GLY A 141 -16.60 10.19 2.58
CA GLY A 141 -18.04 10.32 2.43
C GLY A 141 -18.76 8.98 2.40
N GLN A 142 -20.06 9.03 2.10
CA GLN A 142 -20.86 7.83 1.95
C GLN A 142 -20.77 7.30 0.52
N LEU A 143 -20.13 6.14 0.38
CA LEU A 143 -20.09 5.43 -0.89
C LEU A 143 -21.45 4.82 -1.22
N ASN A 144 -21.94 5.14 -2.41
CA ASN A 144 -23.07 4.47 -3.07
C ASN A 144 -22.60 3.13 -3.67
N THR A 145 -21.37 3.10 -4.18
CA THR A 145 -20.74 1.91 -4.72
C THR A 145 -19.60 1.49 -3.80
N LEU A 146 -19.70 0.29 -3.23
CA LEU A 146 -18.75 -0.20 -2.23
C LEU A 146 -17.50 -0.84 -2.84
N ASP A 147 -17.43 -0.90 -4.16
CA ASP A 147 -16.30 -1.42 -4.92
C ASP A 147 -15.07 -0.51 -4.79
N CYS A 148 -13.99 -1.06 -4.25
CA CYS A 148 -12.73 -0.37 -4.03
C CYS A 148 -11.56 -1.17 -4.60
N GLU A 149 -10.51 -0.48 -5.04
CA GLU A 149 -9.23 -1.07 -5.39
C GLU A 149 -8.20 -0.77 -4.31
N PHE A 150 -7.60 -1.84 -3.80
CA PHE A 150 -6.53 -1.82 -2.84
C PHE A 150 -5.25 -2.15 -3.59
N GLN A 151 -4.24 -1.30 -3.45
CA GLN A 151 -2.91 -1.57 -3.98
C GLN A 151 -1.87 -0.85 -3.13
N GLY A 152 -0.67 -1.42 -3.02
CA GLY A 152 0.43 -0.75 -2.35
C GLY A 152 1.54 -1.70 -1.92
N THR A 153 2.58 -1.07 -1.38
CA THR A 153 3.77 -1.75 -0.86
C THR A 153 4.10 -1.23 0.53
N TYR A 154 4.47 -2.12 1.44
CA TYR A 154 5.09 -1.76 2.71
C TYR A 154 6.19 -2.73 3.11
N ILE A 155 6.92 -2.33 4.15
CA ILE A 155 7.98 -3.12 4.76
C ILE A 155 7.50 -3.73 6.06
N LEU A 156 7.83 -5.01 6.27
CA LEU A 156 7.74 -5.64 7.58
C LEU A 156 8.79 -5.02 8.50
N ASP A 157 8.36 -4.22 9.47
CA ASP A 157 9.26 -3.47 10.35
C ASP A 157 10.19 -4.37 11.19
N ASN A 158 9.79 -5.63 11.40
CA ASN A 158 10.55 -6.65 12.12
C ASN A 158 11.28 -7.63 11.19
N TYR A 159 11.44 -7.31 9.90
CA TYR A 159 12.14 -8.18 8.97
C TYR A 159 13.57 -8.46 9.45
N ALA A 160 13.92 -9.75 9.46
CA ALA A 160 15.28 -10.21 9.63
C ALA A 160 15.69 -10.93 8.34
N ASN A 161 16.92 -10.68 7.86
CA ASN A 161 17.47 -11.43 6.74
C ASN A 161 17.41 -12.93 7.07
N GLU A 162 16.78 -13.69 6.19
CA GLU A 162 16.70 -15.14 6.32
C GLU A 162 18.12 -15.71 6.15
N SER A 163 18.62 -16.45 7.15
CA SER A 163 19.81 -17.27 6.97
C SER A 163 19.45 -18.40 6.00
N ALA A 164 20.31 -18.70 5.01
CA ALA A 164 20.10 -19.78 4.05
C ALA A 164 19.61 -21.07 4.75
N SER A 165 18.30 -21.26 4.72
CA SER A 165 17.62 -22.35 5.37
C SER A 165 17.15 -23.26 4.27
N ASN A 166 17.74 -24.46 4.20
CA ASN A 166 17.32 -25.54 3.32
C ASN A 166 16.01 -26.18 3.84
N GLU A 167 15.01 -25.39 4.21
CA GLU A 167 13.70 -25.93 4.49
C GLU A 167 12.98 -26.17 3.18
N ALA A 168 13.17 -27.39 2.66
CA ALA A 168 12.33 -27.93 1.61
C ALA A 168 10.87 -27.82 2.05
N SER A 169 10.09 -27.03 1.31
CA SER A 169 8.64 -26.95 1.48
C SER A 169 8.04 -28.35 1.36
N ASN A 170 7.37 -28.83 2.41
CA ASN A 170 6.70 -30.12 2.38
C ASN A 170 5.67 -30.16 1.23
N GLU A 171 5.85 -31.10 0.31
CA GLU A 171 5.05 -31.27 -0.90
C GLU A 171 3.61 -31.68 -0.55
N ALA A 172 2.64 -30.79 -0.80
CA ALA A 172 1.26 -31.19 -1.01
C ALA A 172 1.04 -31.41 -2.51
N ALA A 173 0.32 -32.48 -2.88
CA ALA A 173 -0.04 -32.74 -4.26
C ALA A 173 -0.83 -31.54 -4.82
N SER A 174 -0.35 -30.99 -5.94
CA SER A 174 -0.92 -29.81 -6.59
C SER A 174 -2.08 -30.21 -7.50
N ASP A 175 -3.30 -29.76 -7.17
CA ASP A 175 -4.50 -29.98 -7.99
C ASP A 175 -4.67 -28.93 -9.12
N SER A 176 -3.75 -27.97 -9.23
CA SER A 176 -3.80 -26.86 -10.19
C SER A 176 -2.55 -26.80 -11.07
N PHE A 177 -2.73 -26.55 -12.37
CA PHE A 177 -1.64 -26.29 -13.32
C PHE A 177 -0.79 -25.07 -12.91
N ILE A 178 -1.40 -24.10 -12.22
CA ILE A 178 -0.71 -22.92 -11.69
C ILE A 178 0.23 -23.31 -10.54
N ASP A 179 -0.22 -24.19 -9.63
CA ASP A 179 0.59 -24.70 -8.54
C ASP A 179 1.80 -25.48 -9.08
N GLU A 180 1.60 -26.28 -10.13
CA GLU A 180 2.70 -27.01 -10.79
C GLU A 180 3.74 -26.06 -11.41
N VAL A 181 3.31 -24.98 -12.06
CA VAL A 181 4.22 -23.96 -12.65
C VAL A 181 4.97 -23.18 -11.57
N ILE A 182 4.32 -22.82 -10.47
CA ILE A 182 4.93 -22.13 -9.32
C ILE A 182 5.96 -23.05 -8.64
N ILE A 183 5.57 -24.30 -8.31
CA ILE A 183 6.47 -25.30 -7.69
C ILE A 183 7.68 -25.59 -8.59
N LYS A 184 7.47 -25.68 -9.92
CA LYS A 184 8.57 -25.87 -10.88
C LYS A 184 9.52 -24.67 -10.94
N HIS A 185 9.02 -23.44 -10.83
CA HIS A 185 9.85 -22.24 -10.76
C HIS A 185 10.58 -22.09 -9.41
N GLU A 186 9.92 -22.37 -8.28
CA GLU A 186 10.56 -22.38 -6.96
C GLU A 186 11.76 -23.35 -6.92
N LYS A 187 11.60 -24.53 -7.52
CA LYS A 187 12.71 -25.51 -7.68
C LYS A 187 13.88 -24.99 -8.53
N GLN A 188 13.66 -24.03 -9.42
CA GLN A 188 14.73 -23.39 -10.21
C GLN A 188 15.39 -22.21 -9.48
N ILE A 189 14.64 -21.47 -8.65
CA ILE A 189 15.11 -20.33 -7.86
C ILE A 189 15.96 -20.75 -6.65
N GLY A 190 15.78 -21.96 -6.13
CA GLY A 190 16.52 -22.52 -4.97
C GLY A 190 18.04 -22.64 -5.10
N SER A 191 18.66 -22.11 -6.16
CA SER A 191 20.11 -22.08 -6.38
C SER A 191 20.77 -20.70 -6.22
N SER A 192 20.00 -19.61 -6.11
CA SER A 192 20.56 -18.26 -5.91
C SER A 192 20.63 -17.90 -4.42
N PRO A 193 21.73 -17.32 -3.90
CA PRO A 193 21.73 -16.77 -2.56
C PRO A 193 20.64 -15.70 -2.45
N GLN A 194 19.78 -15.80 -1.44
CA GLN A 194 18.80 -14.74 -1.16
C GLN A 194 19.56 -13.43 -0.90
N PRO A 195 19.11 -12.29 -1.47
CA PRO A 195 19.77 -11.02 -1.26
C PRO A 195 19.77 -10.65 0.23
N GLN A 196 20.90 -10.12 0.72
CA GLN A 196 20.95 -9.55 2.06
C GLN A 196 20.53 -8.10 1.99
N TYR A 197 19.44 -7.76 2.69
CA TYR A 197 18.92 -6.40 2.70
C TYR A 197 19.49 -5.62 3.88
N THR A 198 19.94 -4.40 3.60
CA THR A 198 20.15 -3.35 4.59
C THR A 198 18.93 -2.45 4.60
N ILE A 199 18.24 -2.35 5.73
CA ILE A 199 17.02 -1.54 5.88
C ILE A 199 17.31 -0.41 6.87
N THR A 200 17.22 0.83 6.41
CA THR A 200 17.49 2.01 7.23
C THR A 200 16.28 2.94 7.22
N ASN A 201 15.66 3.17 8.38
CA ASN A 201 14.64 4.21 8.51
C ASN A 201 15.30 5.57 8.62
N VAL A 202 15.01 6.47 7.68
CA VAL A 202 15.58 7.82 7.62
C VAL A 202 14.54 8.91 7.85
N PHE A 203 13.30 8.55 8.24
CA PHE A 203 12.24 9.53 8.48
C PHE A 203 12.60 10.55 9.56
N ASN A 204 13.37 10.16 10.58
CA ASN A 204 13.85 11.06 11.63
C ASN A 204 14.80 12.17 11.14
N GLN A 205 15.31 12.08 9.91
CA GLN A 205 16.16 13.09 9.28
C GLN A 205 15.34 14.16 8.54
N PHE A 206 14.02 13.96 8.41
CA PHE A 206 13.15 14.89 7.69
C PHE A 206 12.90 16.13 8.56
N ILE A 207 12.90 17.30 7.91
CA ILE A 207 12.52 18.55 8.58
C ILE A 207 11.06 18.80 8.23
N ILE A 208 10.16 18.45 9.15
CA ILE A 208 8.71 18.58 8.97
C ILE A 208 8.25 19.99 9.34
N ASN A 209 7.42 20.59 8.47
CA ASN A 209 6.84 21.90 8.67
C ASN A 209 5.89 21.93 9.87
N GLU A 210 5.81 23.07 10.55
CA GLU A 210 5.07 23.18 11.81
C GLU A 210 3.57 22.91 11.67
N VAL A 211 3.01 23.17 10.49
CA VAL A 211 1.59 22.95 10.16
C VAL A 211 1.19 21.47 10.31
N PHE A 212 2.15 20.55 10.15
CA PHE A 212 1.93 19.11 10.25
C PHE A 212 2.24 18.52 11.63
N LYS A 213 2.50 19.32 12.67
CA LYS A 213 2.89 18.86 14.02
C LYS A 213 1.86 18.01 14.76
N LEU A 214 0.63 17.87 14.24
CA LEU A 214 -0.41 17.04 14.86
C LEU A 214 -0.21 15.54 14.60
N TYR A 215 0.80 15.15 13.83
CA TYR A 215 1.14 13.76 13.56
C TYR A 215 1.86 13.06 14.71
N THR A 216 1.70 11.73 14.75
CA THR A 216 2.54 10.83 15.56
C THR A 216 3.70 10.34 14.70
N PRO A 217 4.97 10.67 15.03
CA PRO A 217 6.12 10.23 14.24
C PRO A 217 6.22 8.71 14.08
N ALA A 218 5.73 7.93 15.07
CA ALA A 218 5.74 6.47 15.02
C ALA A 218 4.87 5.86 13.90
N TYR A 219 3.95 6.62 13.31
CA TYR A 219 3.15 6.16 12.17
C TYR A 219 3.83 6.39 10.82
N ASN A 220 4.93 7.14 10.79
CA ASN A 220 5.62 7.50 9.57
C ASN A 220 6.90 6.71 9.44
N THR A 221 7.08 6.08 8.29
CA THR A 221 8.30 5.34 7.95
C THR A 221 8.79 5.76 6.58
N PHE A 222 10.10 5.94 6.47
CA PHE A 222 10.78 6.20 5.21
C PHE A 222 12.04 5.34 5.19
N TYR A 223 11.93 4.17 4.58
CA TYR A 223 13.02 3.20 4.56
C TYR A 223 13.85 3.36 3.28
N ILE A 224 15.17 3.39 3.44
CA ILE A 224 16.11 3.05 2.38
C ILE A 224 16.38 1.55 2.51
N ILE A 225 16.20 0.83 1.41
CA ILE A 225 16.45 -0.61 1.32
C ILE A 225 17.52 -0.80 0.25
N ASP A 226 18.58 -1.49 0.62
CA ASP A 226 19.74 -1.73 -0.24
C ASP A 226 20.09 -3.22 -0.18
N ASP A 227 20.11 -3.89 -1.32
CA ASP A 227 20.50 -5.30 -1.46
C ASP A 227 21.93 -5.48 -2.02
N GLY A 228 22.67 -4.38 -2.15
CA GLY A 228 24.00 -4.29 -2.76
C GLY A 228 23.98 -4.07 -4.28
N THR A 229 22.85 -4.31 -4.95
CA THR A 229 22.67 -4.14 -6.39
C THR A 229 21.69 -3.00 -6.71
N CYS A 230 20.61 -2.94 -5.94
CA CYS A 230 19.51 -2.04 -6.09
C CYS A 230 19.25 -1.31 -4.77
N ARG A 231 18.99 -0.02 -4.87
CA ARG A 231 18.56 0.80 -3.74
C ARG A 231 17.20 1.38 -4.03
N VAL A 232 16.28 1.24 -3.09
CA VAL A 232 14.93 1.79 -3.19
C VAL A 232 14.55 2.52 -1.91
N CYS A 233 13.70 3.52 -2.05
CA CYS A 233 12.93 4.09 -0.97
C CYS A 233 11.56 3.43 -0.91
N VAL A 234 11.11 3.04 0.28
CA VAL A 234 9.73 2.65 0.55
C VAL A 234 9.21 3.49 1.70
N PHE A 235 8.06 4.13 1.53
CA PHE A 235 7.51 5.02 2.53
C PHE A 235 6.04 4.71 2.84
N ASN A 236 5.69 4.98 4.09
CA ASN A 236 4.33 5.01 4.59
C ASN A 236 4.20 6.25 5.44
N LEU A 237 3.40 7.20 4.98
CA LEU A 237 3.29 8.53 5.59
C LEU A 237 1.85 8.80 6.01
N TYR A 238 1.69 9.33 7.22
CA TYR A 238 0.43 9.74 7.81
C TYR A 238 0.63 11.05 8.56
N PHE A 239 -0.08 12.09 8.11
CA PHE A 239 -0.01 13.41 8.71
C PHE A 239 -1.39 13.93 9.07
N GLU A 240 -1.42 14.83 10.04
CA GLU A 240 -2.61 15.60 10.41
C GLU A 240 -2.26 17.09 10.43
N SER A 241 -3.20 17.92 9.95
CA SER A 241 -3.03 19.37 9.97
C SER A 241 -4.38 20.08 10.11
N LYS A 242 -4.33 21.41 10.32
CA LYS A 242 -5.51 22.28 10.24
C LYS A 242 -5.78 22.79 8.82
N GLY A 243 -4.98 22.37 7.83
CA GLY A 243 -5.03 22.86 6.45
C GLY A 243 -4.53 24.30 6.32
N MET A 244 -4.28 24.74 5.10
CA MET A 244 -3.95 26.11 4.76
C MET A 244 -5.02 26.68 3.82
N SER A 245 -5.55 27.85 4.18
CA SER A 245 -6.65 28.46 3.41
C SER A 245 -6.19 28.88 2.01
N GLY A 246 -6.91 28.40 0.99
CA GLY A 246 -6.80 28.89 -0.39
C GLY A 246 -5.68 28.26 -1.22
N PHE A 247 -4.94 27.30 -0.67
CA PHE A 247 -3.87 26.61 -1.39
C PHE A 247 -4.28 25.19 -1.80
N ARG A 248 -3.80 24.77 -2.97
CA ARG A 248 -3.88 23.38 -3.47
C ARG A 248 -2.59 22.59 -3.19
N THR A 249 -1.69 23.16 -2.40
CA THR A 249 -0.39 22.57 -2.10
C THR A 249 -0.11 22.77 -0.63
N GLU A 250 0.17 21.67 0.06
CA GLU A 250 0.50 21.65 1.48
C GLU A 250 1.93 21.13 1.65
N GLU A 251 2.86 22.03 1.94
CA GLU A 251 4.27 21.68 2.11
C GLU A 251 4.48 20.90 3.41
N VAL A 252 4.88 19.63 3.27
CA VAL A 252 5.10 18.73 4.41
C VAL A 252 6.44 19.00 5.05
N GLY A 253 7.49 19.17 4.25
CA GLY A 253 8.83 19.37 4.78
C GLY A 253 9.94 19.11 3.78
N ARG A 254 11.18 19.08 4.30
CA ARG A 254 12.39 18.78 3.54
C ARG A 254 12.84 17.34 3.74
N ILE A 255 13.34 16.75 2.66
CA ILE A 255 13.93 15.40 2.65
C ILE A 255 15.47 15.48 2.70
N PRO A 256 16.14 14.48 3.30
CA PRO A 256 17.60 14.38 3.25
C PRO A 256 18.10 14.01 1.85
N ASP A 257 19.36 14.32 1.57
CA ASP A 257 20.00 14.03 0.26
C ASP A 257 19.97 12.55 -0.10
N ALA A 258 20.00 11.67 0.91
CA ALA A 258 20.02 10.23 0.75
C ALA A 258 18.73 9.64 0.13
N VAL A 259 17.64 10.41 0.06
CA VAL A 259 16.36 9.95 -0.51
C VAL A 259 15.92 10.78 -1.72
N VAL A 260 16.80 11.59 -2.30
CA VAL A 260 16.47 12.33 -3.52
C VAL A 260 16.41 11.35 -4.70
N PRO A 261 15.34 11.35 -5.52
CA PRO A 261 15.24 10.48 -6.70
C PRO A 261 16.45 10.60 -7.64
N ALA A 262 16.97 9.45 -8.09
CA ALA A 262 18.22 9.33 -8.85
C ALA A 262 18.21 10.12 -10.17
N ASP A 263 17.05 10.19 -10.83
CA ASP A 263 16.89 10.85 -12.12
C ASP A 263 16.68 12.37 -12.02
N GLY A 264 16.70 12.91 -10.79
CA GLY A 264 16.49 14.33 -10.51
C GLY A 264 15.08 14.83 -10.82
N LYS A 265 14.12 13.93 -11.10
CA LYS A 265 12.74 14.30 -11.40
C LYS A 265 11.87 14.22 -10.15
N SER A 266 10.83 15.05 -10.16
CA SER A 266 9.80 14.97 -9.13
C SER A 266 8.93 13.75 -9.39
N LEU A 267 8.59 13.02 -8.33
CA LEU A 267 7.76 11.82 -8.39
C LEU A 267 6.43 12.10 -7.70
N GLY A 268 5.33 11.64 -8.33
CA GLY A 268 3.99 11.75 -7.79
C GLY A 268 3.42 10.38 -7.43
N PHE A 269 2.84 10.29 -6.23
CA PHE A 269 2.21 9.09 -5.69
C PHE A 269 0.76 9.40 -5.34
N PRO A 270 -0.18 8.45 -5.51
CA PRO A 270 -1.53 8.64 -5.00
C PRO A 270 -1.52 8.95 -3.51
N ALA A 271 -2.37 9.90 -3.10
CA ALA A 271 -2.58 10.25 -1.70
C ALA A 271 -4.08 10.26 -1.38
N ALA A 272 -4.42 9.93 -0.14
CA ALA A 272 -5.76 10.12 0.37
C ALA A 272 -5.76 11.28 1.36
N ILE A 273 -6.68 12.21 1.18
CA ILE A 273 -6.82 13.38 2.05
C ILE A 273 -8.29 13.52 2.41
N TYR A 274 -8.61 13.67 3.70
CA TYR A 274 -9.99 13.98 4.10
C TYR A 274 -10.05 14.73 5.42
N ARG A 275 -11.17 15.42 5.67
CA ARG A 275 -11.44 16.20 6.89
C ARG A 275 -12.30 15.40 7.87
N THR A 276 -11.98 15.42 9.16
CA THR A 276 -12.73 14.69 10.21
C THR A 276 -14.04 15.34 10.67
N ARG A 277 -14.50 16.40 9.99
CA ARG A 277 -15.48 17.41 10.42
C ARG A 277 -16.68 16.87 11.24
N GLY A 278 -16.56 16.73 12.56
CA GLY A 278 -17.65 16.33 13.47
C GLY A 278 -18.67 15.29 12.95
N GLY A 279 -18.23 14.31 12.15
CA GLY A 279 -19.09 13.30 11.50
C GLY A 279 -19.66 13.63 10.11
N ARG A 280 -19.38 14.81 9.52
CA ARG A 280 -19.73 15.19 8.14
C ARG A 280 -18.49 15.31 7.27
N GLN A 281 -18.19 14.23 6.57
CA GLN A 281 -17.01 14.09 5.73
C GLN A 281 -17.16 14.95 4.44
N ASN A 282 -16.04 15.45 3.91
CA ASN A 282 -16.01 16.30 2.70
C ASN A 282 -15.37 15.54 1.52
N ASP A 283 -15.86 15.83 0.33
CA ASP A 283 -15.39 15.28 -0.95
C ASP A 283 -14.00 15.83 -1.29
N PHE A 284 -12.99 14.97 -1.28
CA PHE A 284 -11.67 15.30 -1.79
C PHE A 284 -11.37 14.35 -2.94
N SER A 285 -11.39 14.90 -4.15
CA SER A 285 -11.02 14.16 -5.35
C SER A 285 -9.50 13.97 -5.44
N VAL A 286 -9.06 13.09 -6.34
CA VAL A 286 -7.68 12.69 -6.65
C VAL A 286 -6.58 13.63 -6.10
N ASN A 287 -5.86 13.16 -5.09
CA ASN A 287 -4.75 13.89 -4.48
C ASN A 287 -3.44 13.14 -4.73
N TYR A 288 -2.32 13.88 -4.71
CA TYR A 288 -0.99 13.32 -4.88
C TYR A 288 -0.06 13.72 -3.76
N PHE A 289 0.84 12.82 -3.37
CA PHE A 289 2.02 13.12 -2.61
C PHE A 289 3.19 13.27 -3.58
N ILE A 290 3.90 14.40 -3.50
CA ILE A 290 4.99 14.72 -4.40
C ILE A 290 6.32 14.68 -3.64
N VAL A 291 7.28 13.95 -4.19
CA VAL A 291 8.70 14.03 -3.83
C VAL A 291 9.39 14.91 -4.85
N ASN A 292 9.73 16.14 -4.50
CA ASN A 292 10.39 17.07 -5.40
C ASN A 292 11.91 16.99 -5.27
N ALA A 293 12.56 16.42 -6.28
CA ALA A 293 14.00 16.22 -6.29
C ALA A 293 14.80 17.53 -6.36
N GLN A 294 14.28 18.57 -7.02
CA GLN A 294 14.99 19.84 -7.24
C GLN A 294 15.03 20.69 -5.97
N SER A 295 13.88 20.86 -5.32
CA SER A 295 13.77 21.64 -4.08
C SER A 295 14.06 20.81 -2.83
N LYS A 296 14.16 19.48 -2.96
CA LYS A 296 14.28 18.53 -1.84
C LYS A 296 13.12 18.71 -0.85
N MET A 297 11.92 18.95 -1.39
CA MET A 297 10.69 19.13 -0.62
C MET A 297 9.74 17.97 -0.88
N ILE A 298 8.96 17.64 0.14
CA ILE A 298 7.78 16.81 0.02
C ILE A 298 6.53 17.63 0.31
N TYR A 299 5.47 17.40 -0.45
CA TYR A 299 4.21 18.10 -0.28
C TYR A 299 3.03 17.28 -0.78
N PHE A 300 1.84 17.57 -0.24
CA PHE A 300 0.60 17.08 -0.81
C PHE A 300 0.10 18.09 -1.85
N GLN A 301 -0.22 17.58 -3.04
CA GLN A 301 -0.91 18.29 -4.10
C GLN A 301 -2.38 17.88 -4.09
N LEU A 302 -3.25 18.87 -3.95
CA LEU A 302 -4.67 18.69 -3.80
C LEU A 302 -5.40 19.06 -5.09
N SER A 303 -6.49 18.35 -5.34
CA SER A 303 -7.42 18.66 -6.42
C SER A 303 -8.16 19.97 -6.16
N GLU A 304 -8.59 20.19 -4.92
CA GLU A 304 -9.33 21.36 -4.48
C GLU A 304 -8.62 22.11 -3.35
N PRO A 305 -8.76 23.45 -3.27
CA PRO A 305 -8.19 24.22 -2.18
C PRO A 305 -8.78 23.82 -0.83
N GLN A 306 -7.93 23.78 0.20
CA GLN A 306 -8.39 23.56 1.57
C GLN A 306 -8.83 24.86 2.25
N GLU A 307 -9.71 24.71 3.22
CA GLU A 307 -10.06 25.75 4.17
C GLU A 307 -9.13 25.64 5.38
N LEU A 308 -8.82 26.76 6.03
CA LEU A 308 -8.15 26.72 7.33
C LEU A 308 -9.18 26.31 8.39
N ILE A 309 -8.94 25.18 9.06
CA ILE A 309 -9.72 24.74 10.20
C ILE A 309 -9.31 25.57 11.43
N SER A 310 -10.30 26.05 12.18
CA SER A 310 -10.05 26.73 13.46
C SER A 310 -9.21 25.87 14.40
N THR A 311 -8.24 26.48 15.08
CA THR A 311 -7.41 25.81 16.10
C THR A 311 -8.23 25.21 17.23
N ASP A 312 -9.36 25.82 17.55
CA ASP A 312 -10.27 25.38 18.63
C ASP A 312 -11.21 24.25 18.18
N SER A 313 -11.28 23.95 16.88
CA SER A 313 -12.07 22.83 16.38
C SER A 313 -11.33 21.50 16.64
N PRO A 314 -12.03 20.42 17.04
CA PRO A 314 -11.43 19.09 17.09
C PRO A 314 -11.13 18.52 15.70
N ASP A 315 -11.58 19.18 14.63
CA ASP A 315 -11.41 18.70 13.26
C ASP A 315 -9.97 18.85 12.79
N VAL A 316 -9.53 17.92 11.95
CA VAL A 316 -8.24 17.95 11.27
C VAL A 316 -8.42 17.42 9.85
N TYR A 317 -7.51 17.80 8.98
CA TYR A 317 -7.24 17.06 7.76
C TYR A 317 -6.30 15.91 8.08
N LYS A 318 -6.61 14.74 7.52
CA LYS A 318 -5.78 13.55 7.54
C LYS A 318 -5.22 13.33 6.15
N TYR A 319 -3.92 13.13 6.06
CA TYR A 319 -3.21 12.92 4.82
C TYR A 319 -2.49 11.58 4.93
N CYS A 320 -2.67 10.70 3.96
CA CYS A 320 -1.84 9.51 3.84
C CYS A 320 -1.28 9.35 2.43
N ALA A 321 -0.06 8.83 2.37
CA ALA A 321 0.56 8.40 1.13
C ALA A 321 1.50 7.23 1.41
N SER A 322 1.58 6.34 0.44
CA SER A 322 2.57 5.27 0.43
C SER A 322 3.10 5.10 -0.97
N GLY A 323 4.29 4.54 -1.07
CA GLY A 323 4.93 4.35 -2.35
C GLY A 323 6.33 3.80 -2.23
N MET A 324 6.87 3.50 -3.40
CA MET A 324 8.24 3.06 -3.58
C MET A 324 8.85 3.73 -4.80
N TYR A 325 10.13 4.06 -4.74
CA TYR A 325 10.89 4.51 -5.90
C TYR A 325 12.37 4.15 -5.78
N TYR A 326 13.05 4.11 -6.92
CA TYR A 326 14.47 3.80 -7.00
C TYR A 326 15.34 5.01 -6.63
N LEU A 327 16.44 4.73 -5.93
CA LEU A 327 17.53 5.66 -5.64
C LEU A 327 18.74 5.43 -6.56
#